data_AF-A0A4U1JH95-F1
#
_entry.id   AF-A0A4U1JH95-F1
#
_cell.length_a   1.000
_cell.length_b   1.000
_cell.length_c   1.000
_cell.angle_alpha   90.00
_cell.angle_beta   90.00
_cell.angle_gamma   90.00
#
_symmetry.space_group_name_H-M   'P 1'
#
loop_
_entity.id
_entity.type
_entity.pdbx_description
1 polymer ?
#
loop_
_entity_poly.entity_id
_entity_poly.type
_entity_poly.pdbx_seq_one_letter_code
_entity_poly.pdbx_strand_id
1 'polypeptide(L)'
;MRLIRQTMMLGALAALLFPRAALALDCSALPNPVYIQSGDTQEPLLKALGQKLRASQASPMTLIYQTSGSCTNIEAMYQGTKLTTNPRYIPSAAEDPTWDPSKPAPQCTIDPNGVPLDLAISALFVSSCDPSPPPVGIGLFQGPVQPYVFIVPEANSQRAITAEEAYFVFGFGAQGKVEPWTDESLFSSARRRKARCSRWPRPSACRARNGKG
;
A
#
# COMPACT_ATOMS: atom_id res chain seq x y z
N MET A 1 -9.96 -60.70 55.74
CA MET A 1 -10.27 -60.13 54.41
C MET A 1 -10.67 -58.67 54.56
N ARG A 2 -9.74 -57.74 54.34
CA ARG A 2 -10.00 -56.29 54.39
C ARG A 2 -9.92 -55.73 52.97
N LEU A 3 -11.04 -55.22 52.47
CA LEU A 3 -11.15 -54.48 51.20
C LEU A 3 -10.36 -53.16 51.30
N ILE A 4 -9.39 -52.93 50.42
CA ILE A 4 -8.71 -51.65 50.24
C ILE A 4 -9.30 -51.00 48.99
N ARG A 5 -10.04 -49.90 49.19
CA ARG A 5 -10.58 -49.04 48.13
C ARG A 5 -9.44 -48.28 47.45
N GLN A 6 -9.33 -48.40 46.13
CA GLN A 6 -8.46 -47.57 45.29
C GLN A 6 -9.17 -46.24 44.99
N THR A 7 -8.56 -45.13 45.41
CA THR A 7 -8.98 -43.77 45.06
C THR A 7 -8.22 -43.33 43.81
N MET A 8 -8.95 -43.15 42.71
CA MET A 8 -8.45 -42.66 41.43
C MET A 8 -8.37 -41.12 41.50
N MET A 9 -7.17 -40.53 41.43
CA MET A 9 -6.99 -39.08 41.26
C MET A 9 -6.88 -38.76 39.76
N LEU A 10 -7.90 -38.07 39.22
CA LEU A 10 -7.80 -37.35 37.95
C LEU A 10 -7.06 -36.03 38.19
N GLY A 11 -5.84 -35.90 37.66
CA GLY A 11 -5.13 -34.63 37.59
C GLY A 11 -5.58 -33.83 36.37
N ALA A 12 -6.30 -32.73 36.59
CA ALA A 12 -6.65 -31.78 35.54
C ALA A 12 -5.44 -30.90 35.21
N LEU A 13 -4.82 -31.13 34.04
CA LEU A 13 -3.76 -30.27 33.50
C LEU A 13 -4.41 -29.05 32.82
N ALA A 14 -4.64 -27.99 33.58
CA ALA A 14 -5.11 -26.72 33.04
C ALA A 14 -3.93 -26.00 32.34
N ALA A 15 -3.89 -26.06 31.00
CA ALA A 15 -2.98 -25.26 30.20
C ALA A 15 -3.38 -23.78 30.30
N LEU A 16 -2.61 -23.00 31.08
CA LEU A 16 -2.72 -21.55 31.14
C LEU A 16 -2.29 -20.95 29.79
N LEU A 17 -3.26 -20.65 28.94
CA LEU A 17 -3.09 -19.76 27.78
C LEU A 17 -2.92 -18.33 28.29
N PHE A 18 -1.68 -17.95 28.62
CA PHE A 18 -1.37 -16.54 28.85
C PHE A 18 -1.51 -15.78 27.52
N PRO A 19 -2.33 -14.72 27.45
CA PRO A 19 -2.30 -13.81 26.32
C PRO A 19 -0.93 -13.15 26.28
N ARG A 20 -0.13 -13.46 25.25
CA ARG A 20 1.07 -12.66 24.96
C ARG A 20 0.61 -11.26 24.62
N ALA A 21 1.05 -10.27 25.40
CA ALA A 21 1.04 -8.89 24.93
C ALA A 21 1.77 -8.88 23.58
N ALA A 22 1.08 -8.47 22.51
CA ALA A 22 1.72 -8.21 21.24
C ALA A 22 2.62 -6.99 21.45
N LEU A 23 3.88 -7.22 21.86
CA LEU A 23 4.89 -6.19 21.88
C LEU A 23 4.97 -5.63 20.46
N ALA A 24 4.68 -4.34 20.32
CA ALA A 24 4.80 -3.67 19.04
C ALA A 24 6.28 -3.70 18.64
N LEU A 25 6.59 -4.44 17.57
CA LEU A 25 7.95 -4.62 17.07
C LEU A 25 8.54 -3.26 16.69
N ASP A 26 9.74 -2.93 17.18
CA ASP A 26 10.46 -1.72 16.79
C ASP A 26 11.02 -1.89 15.37
N CYS A 27 10.75 -0.92 14.50
CA CYS A 27 11.27 -0.90 13.14
C CYS A 27 12.80 -0.94 13.08
N SER A 28 13.49 -0.32 14.04
CA SER A 28 14.96 -0.24 14.09
C SER A 28 15.63 -1.58 14.48
N ALA A 29 14.89 -2.46 15.14
CA ALA A 29 15.36 -3.79 15.54
C ALA A 29 15.28 -4.82 14.38
N LEU A 30 14.71 -4.44 13.25
CA LEU A 30 14.61 -5.29 12.07
C LEU A 30 15.98 -5.41 11.36
N PRO A 31 16.37 -6.60 10.87
CA PRO A 31 17.60 -6.78 10.10
C PRO A 31 17.74 -5.83 8.89
N ASN A 32 18.84 -5.05 8.86
CA ASN A 32 19.18 -4.08 7.81
C ASN A 32 17.94 -3.32 7.28
N PRO A 33 17.35 -2.44 8.11
CA PRO A 33 16.11 -1.75 7.76
C PRO A 33 16.40 -0.70 6.67
N VAL A 34 15.50 -0.61 5.69
CA VAL A 34 15.49 0.43 4.65
C VAL A 34 14.14 1.13 4.69
N TYR A 35 14.16 2.43 4.97
CA TYR A 35 12.98 3.27 5.15
C TYR A 35 12.58 3.93 3.84
N ILE A 36 11.37 3.62 3.38
CA ILE A 36 10.86 3.95 2.05
C ILE A 36 9.56 4.75 2.17
N GLN A 37 9.44 5.84 1.42
CA GLN A 37 8.15 6.42 1.08
C GLN A 37 7.81 6.12 -0.38
N SER A 38 6.60 5.62 -0.63
CA SER A 38 6.22 5.12 -1.96
C SER A 38 4.82 5.53 -2.37
N GLY A 39 4.60 5.68 -3.68
CA GLY A 39 3.25 5.66 -4.25
C GLY A 39 2.52 4.36 -3.91
N ASP A 40 1.21 4.45 -3.68
CA ASP A 40 0.35 3.30 -3.34
C ASP A 40 0.32 2.22 -4.44
N THR A 41 0.40 2.64 -5.71
CA THR A 41 0.45 1.74 -6.88
C THR A 41 1.69 0.83 -6.89
N GLN A 42 2.73 1.13 -6.12
CA GLN A 42 3.97 0.36 -6.09
C GLN A 42 4.07 -0.59 -4.89
N GLU A 43 3.08 -0.59 -4.00
CA GLU A 43 3.06 -1.51 -2.85
C GLU A 43 3.22 -2.99 -3.24
N PRO A 44 2.57 -3.51 -4.32
CA PRO A 44 2.78 -4.91 -4.72
C PRO A 44 4.23 -5.23 -5.09
N LEU A 45 4.92 -4.29 -5.76
CA LEU A 45 6.33 -4.43 -6.10
C LEU A 45 7.19 -4.46 -4.83
N LEU A 46 6.96 -3.54 -3.90
CA LEU A 46 7.68 -3.49 -2.62
C LEU A 46 7.52 -4.79 -1.82
N LYS A 47 6.32 -5.35 -1.77
CA LYS A 47 6.08 -6.62 -1.08
C LYS A 47 6.81 -7.79 -1.75
N ALA A 48 6.71 -7.93 -3.07
CA ALA A 48 7.32 -9.03 -3.80
C ALA A 48 8.87 -8.96 -3.77
N LEU A 49 9.43 -7.76 -3.97
CA LEU A 49 10.88 -7.54 -3.87
C LEU A 49 11.36 -7.73 -2.43
N GLY A 50 10.67 -7.09 -1.48
CA GLY A 50 11.03 -7.14 -0.08
C GLY A 50 10.99 -8.55 0.49
N GLN A 51 10.07 -9.42 0.05
CA GLN A 51 10.05 -10.81 0.48
C GLN A 51 11.35 -11.54 0.11
N LYS A 52 11.84 -11.31 -1.11
CA LYS A 52 13.10 -11.91 -1.60
C LYS A 52 14.31 -11.35 -0.85
N LEU A 53 14.34 -10.03 -0.62
CA LEU A 53 15.41 -9.37 0.14
C LEU A 53 15.45 -9.83 1.61
N ARG A 54 14.27 -9.99 2.22
CA ARG A 54 14.11 -10.46 3.60
C ARG A 54 14.53 -11.91 3.79
N ALA A 55 14.34 -12.73 2.76
CA ALA A 55 14.72 -14.14 2.74
C ALA A 55 16.20 -14.38 2.36
N SER A 56 16.95 -13.35 1.98
CA SER A 56 18.37 -13.47 1.62
C SER A 56 19.19 -14.00 2.79
N GLN A 57 19.94 -15.09 2.58
CA GLN A 57 20.78 -15.68 3.63
C GLN A 57 22.09 -14.92 3.85
N ALA A 58 22.63 -14.28 2.80
CA ALA A 58 23.91 -13.57 2.88
C ALA A 58 23.76 -12.18 3.51
N SER A 59 22.66 -11.49 3.19
CA SER A 59 22.38 -10.15 3.70
C SER A 59 20.87 -9.92 3.74
N PRO A 60 20.17 -10.41 4.79
CA PRO A 60 18.75 -10.14 4.97
C PRO A 60 18.52 -8.64 5.07
N MET A 61 17.59 -8.10 4.29
CA MET A 61 17.20 -6.69 4.34
C MET A 61 15.69 -6.56 4.59
N THR A 62 15.31 -5.52 5.32
CA THR A 62 13.89 -5.28 5.62
C THR A 62 13.42 -4.00 4.98
N LEU A 63 12.49 -4.14 4.03
CA LEU A 63 11.81 -2.97 3.50
C LEU A 63 10.75 -2.51 4.49
N ILE A 64 10.89 -1.27 4.93
CA ILE A 64 9.97 -0.57 5.81
C ILE A 64 9.39 0.56 4.99
N TYR A 65 8.08 0.58 4.79
CA TYR A 65 7.47 1.50 3.85
C TYR A 65 6.21 2.19 4.38
N GLN A 66 6.05 3.43 3.94
CA GLN A 66 4.83 4.21 4.10
C GLN A 66 4.34 4.65 2.73
N THR A 67 3.06 4.42 2.45
CA THR A 67 2.46 4.89 1.20
C THR A 67 2.04 6.35 1.32
N SER A 68 2.39 7.17 0.34
CA SER A 68 2.01 8.57 0.22
C SER A 68 2.01 9.01 -1.26
N GLY A 69 1.60 10.25 -1.55
CA GLY A 69 1.54 10.77 -2.92
C GLY A 69 2.91 11.11 -3.50
N SER A 70 3.06 11.00 -4.83
CA SER A 70 4.35 11.24 -5.52
C SER A 70 5.02 12.56 -5.17
N CYS A 71 4.29 13.69 -5.19
CA CYS A 71 4.90 14.98 -4.85
C CYS A 71 5.27 15.09 -3.37
N THR A 72 4.49 14.50 -2.47
CA THR A 72 4.84 14.43 -1.04
C THR A 72 6.10 13.61 -0.81
N ASN A 73 6.29 12.51 -1.54
CA ASN A 73 7.51 11.69 -1.43
C ASN A 73 8.74 12.45 -1.93
N ILE A 74 8.61 13.19 -3.04
CA ILE A 74 9.69 14.02 -3.59
C ILE A 74 10.06 15.12 -2.60
N GLU A 75 9.06 15.85 -2.09
CA GLU A 75 9.25 16.91 -1.11
C GLU A 75 9.90 16.39 0.17
N ALA A 76 9.41 15.26 0.70
CA ALA A 76 9.96 14.66 1.90
C ALA A 76 11.43 14.29 1.74
N MET A 77 11.81 13.73 0.59
CA MET A 77 13.20 13.41 0.28
C MET A 77 14.06 14.67 0.14
N TYR A 78 13.57 15.70 -0.56
CA TYR A 78 14.34 16.93 -0.81
C TYR A 78 14.53 17.79 0.44
N GLN A 79 13.54 17.82 1.33
CA GLN A 79 13.56 18.59 2.57
C GLN A 79 14.12 17.79 3.76
N GLY A 80 14.45 16.51 3.58
CA GLY A 80 14.89 15.64 4.68
C GLY A 80 13.80 15.40 5.73
N THR A 81 12.53 15.38 5.31
CA THR A 81 11.40 15.09 6.20
C THR A 81 11.51 13.67 6.73
N LYS A 82 11.45 13.54 8.05
CA LYS A 82 11.53 12.26 8.73
C LYS A 82 10.19 11.53 8.74
N LEU A 83 10.25 10.20 8.68
CA LEU A 83 9.10 9.33 8.87
C LEU A 83 8.79 9.21 10.36
N THR A 84 7.60 9.65 10.78
CA THR A 84 7.15 9.67 12.19
C THR A 84 5.92 8.82 12.46
N THR A 85 5.26 8.33 11.41
CA THR A 85 4.07 7.47 11.52
C THR A 85 4.46 6.02 11.37
N ASN A 86 3.89 5.14 12.22
CA ASN A 86 4.16 3.70 12.22
C ASN A 86 4.01 3.07 10.81
N PRO A 87 5.13 2.71 10.16
CA PRO A 87 5.12 2.20 8.81
C PRO A 87 4.78 0.71 8.76
N ARG A 88 4.62 0.22 7.53
CA ARG A 88 4.48 -1.20 7.23
C ARG A 88 5.87 -1.80 7.02
N TYR A 89 6.06 -3.09 7.32
CA TYR A 89 7.32 -3.78 7.04
C TYR A 89 7.08 -5.16 6.42
N ILE A 90 8.10 -5.71 5.78
CA ILE A 90 8.04 -7.07 5.23
C ILE A 90 8.51 -8.09 6.28
N PRO A 91 7.62 -8.99 6.75
CA PRO A 91 7.97 -9.97 7.77
C PRO A 91 8.87 -11.06 7.17
N SER A 92 9.71 -11.65 8.02
CA SER A 92 10.40 -12.89 7.67
C SER A 92 9.48 -14.11 7.77
N ALA A 93 9.87 -15.22 7.15
CA ALA A 93 9.16 -16.49 7.29
C ALA A 93 9.21 -17.05 8.73
N ALA A 94 10.14 -16.60 9.57
CA ALA A 94 10.18 -16.97 10.98
C ALA A 94 9.16 -16.19 11.82
N GLU A 95 8.84 -14.95 11.43
CA GLU A 95 7.82 -14.11 12.08
C GLU A 95 6.41 -14.53 11.64
N ASP A 96 6.19 -14.71 10.34
CA ASP A 96 4.94 -15.22 9.79
C ASP A 96 5.23 -16.14 8.58
N PRO A 97 5.24 -17.47 8.77
CA PRO A 97 5.53 -18.42 7.69
C PRO A 97 4.43 -18.46 6.62
N THR A 98 3.26 -17.88 6.90
CA THR A 98 2.15 -17.85 5.97
C THR A 98 2.10 -16.56 5.16
N TRP A 99 2.91 -15.56 5.50
CA TRP A 99 2.84 -14.26 4.84
C TRP A 99 3.25 -14.36 3.36
N ASP A 100 2.45 -13.73 2.50
CA ASP A 100 2.72 -13.58 1.08
C ASP A 100 2.38 -12.15 0.62
N PRO A 101 2.89 -11.69 -0.53
CA PRO A 101 2.67 -10.32 -1.01
C PRO A 101 1.21 -9.91 -1.27
N SER A 102 0.27 -10.86 -1.35
CA SER A 102 -1.16 -10.56 -1.48
C SER A 102 -1.78 -10.13 -0.15
N LYS A 103 -1.16 -10.49 0.98
CA LYS A 103 -1.63 -10.15 2.32
C LYS A 103 -1.25 -8.72 2.71
N PRO A 104 -2.01 -8.08 3.62
CA PRO A 104 -1.58 -6.84 4.24
C PRO A 104 -0.23 -7.02 4.96
N ALA A 105 0.68 -6.06 4.81
CA ALA A 105 1.92 -6.07 5.57
C ALA A 105 1.63 -5.68 7.04
N PRO A 106 2.31 -6.30 8.03
CA PRO A 106 2.25 -5.86 9.42
C PRO A 106 2.83 -4.45 9.61
N GLN A 107 2.55 -3.82 10.75
CA GLN A 107 3.16 -2.54 11.15
C GLN A 107 4.23 -2.75 12.20
N CYS A 108 5.26 -1.91 12.16
CA CYS A 108 6.25 -1.76 13.22
C CYS A 108 6.13 -0.34 13.82
N THR A 109 6.66 -0.17 15.02
CA THR A 109 6.71 1.12 15.71
C THR A 109 7.98 1.85 15.33
N ILE A 110 7.87 3.13 15.01
CA ILE A 110 9.00 4.01 14.70
C ILE A 110 9.23 4.99 15.86
N ASP A 111 10.46 5.48 16.02
CA ASP A 111 10.76 6.54 16.98
C ASP A 111 9.86 7.77 16.69
N PRO A 112 9.14 8.31 17.68
CA PRO A 112 8.37 9.54 17.52
C PRO A 112 9.19 10.75 17.03
N ASN A 113 10.51 10.78 17.29
CA ASN A 113 11.44 11.78 16.77
C ASN A 113 11.71 11.63 15.25
N GLY A 114 11.25 10.53 14.68
CA GLY A 114 11.31 10.19 13.27
C GLY A 114 12.65 9.66 12.79
N VAL A 115 12.61 8.90 11.70
CA VAL A 115 13.78 8.34 11.02
C VAL A 115 13.89 8.95 9.61
N PRO A 116 15.10 9.30 9.13
CA PRO A 116 15.29 9.74 7.74
C PRO A 116 14.84 8.68 6.74
N LEU A 117 14.44 9.12 5.55
CA LEU A 117 14.11 8.23 4.44
C LEU A 117 15.37 7.84 3.68
N ASP A 118 15.49 6.57 3.32
CA ASP A 118 16.55 6.06 2.46
C ASP A 118 16.16 6.12 0.98
N LEU A 119 14.86 5.96 0.69
CA LEU A 119 14.33 5.93 -0.67
C LEU A 119 12.94 6.55 -0.76
N ALA A 120 12.74 7.34 -1.81
CA ALA A 120 11.42 7.85 -2.21
C ALA A 120 11.08 7.33 -3.61
N ILE A 121 9.90 6.73 -3.73
CA ILE A 121 9.42 6.12 -4.97
C ILE A 121 8.18 6.88 -5.44
N SER A 122 8.27 7.46 -6.62
CA SER A 122 7.23 8.30 -7.23
C SER A 122 6.87 7.82 -8.62
N ALA A 123 5.59 7.93 -8.97
CA ALA A 123 5.08 7.61 -10.31
C ALA A 123 5.13 8.81 -11.28
N LEU A 124 5.58 9.98 -10.81
CA LEU A 124 5.73 11.20 -11.60
C LEU A 124 7.20 11.57 -11.72
N PHE A 125 7.56 12.27 -12.78
CA PHE A 125 8.85 12.93 -12.87
C PHE A 125 8.97 13.98 -11.76
N VAL A 126 10.18 14.14 -11.23
CA VAL A 126 10.49 15.15 -10.21
C VAL A 126 10.04 16.54 -10.68
N SER A 127 10.35 16.89 -11.92
CA SER A 127 10.01 18.17 -12.56
C SER A 127 8.51 18.48 -12.61
N SER A 128 7.64 17.49 -12.44
CA SER A 128 6.19 17.71 -12.33
C SER A 128 5.78 18.28 -10.97
N CYS A 129 6.62 18.13 -9.94
CA CYS A 129 6.37 18.61 -8.58
C CYS A 129 7.34 19.73 -8.19
N ASP A 130 8.63 19.57 -8.51
CA ASP A 130 9.70 20.52 -8.21
C ASP A 130 10.71 20.53 -9.38
N PRO A 131 10.93 21.67 -10.07
CA PRO A 131 11.89 21.75 -11.17
C PRO A 131 13.35 21.86 -10.71
N SER A 132 13.61 21.95 -9.40
CA SER A 132 14.96 22.09 -8.84
C SER A 132 15.78 20.81 -9.03
N PRO A 133 17.12 20.92 -9.17
CA PRO A 133 17.98 19.75 -9.16
C PRO A 133 17.94 19.05 -7.79
N PRO A 134 18.25 17.74 -7.74
CA PRO A 134 18.37 17.02 -6.48
C PRO A 134 19.36 17.68 -5.53
N PRO A 135 19.04 17.77 -4.22
CA PRO A 135 20.00 18.16 -3.21
C PRO A 135 21.23 17.25 -3.21
N VAL A 136 22.36 17.78 -2.71
CA VAL A 136 23.61 17.03 -2.59
C VAL A 136 23.39 15.75 -1.77
N GLY A 137 23.90 14.62 -2.28
CA GLY A 137 23.76 13.31 -1.64
C GLY A 137 22.51 12.53 -2.04
N ILE A 138 21.58 13.14 -2.78
CA ILE A 138 20.36 12.48 -3.26
C ILE A 138 20.52 12.14 -4.75
N GLY A 139 20.48 10.84 -5.06
CA GLY A 139 20.49 10.35 -6.44
C GLY A 139 19.10 10.26 -7.04
N LEU A 140 18.99 10.51 -8.35
CA LEU A 140 17.78 10.20 -9.12
C LEU A 140 18.01 8.98 -9.99
N PHE A 141 17.11 8.01 -9.89
CA PHE A 141 17.19 6.75 -10.61
C PHE A 141 15.86 6.47 -11.30
N GLN A 142 15.93 6.10 -12.57
CA GLN A 142 14.73 5.67 -13.31
C GLN A 142 14.37 4.24 -12.90
N GLY A 143 13.20 4.08 -12.29
CA GLY A 143 12.65 2.78 -11.93
C GLY A 143 12.02 2.05 -13.13
N PRO A 144 11.45 0.84 -12.88
CA PRO A 144 10.73 0.09 -13.89
C PRO A 144 9.53 0.87 -14.45
N VAL A 145 9.26 0.70 -15.74
CA VAL A 145 8.08 1.28 -16.39
C VAL A 145 6.83 0.58 -15.86
N GLN A 146 5.87 1.37 -15.35
CA GLN A 146 4.59 0.86 -14.86
C GLN A 146 3.47 1.23 -15.85
N PRO A 147 2.74 0.24 -16.40
CA PRO A 147 1.61 0.54 -17.26
C PRO A 147 0.43 1.06 -16.44
N TYR A 148 -0.18 2.14 -16.93
CA TYR A 148 -1.51 2.54 -16.49
C TYR A 148 -2.54 1.87 -17.38
N VAL A 149 -3.47 1.16 -16.77
CA VAL A 149 -4.51 0.42 -17.48
C VAL A 149 -5.88 1.00 -17.20
N PHE A 150 -6.74 0.97 -18.22
CA PHE A 150 -8.16 1.25 -18.05
C PHE A 150 -8.85 -0.01 -17.53
N ILE A 151 -9.56 0.14 -16.41
CA ILE A 151 -10.40 -0.92 -15.86
C ILE A 151 -11.84 -0.47 -16.08
N VAL A 152 -12.75 -1.41 -16.32
CA VAL A 152 -14.19 -1.11 -16.41
C VAL A 152 -14.97 -2.09 -15.52
N PRO A 153 -16.15 -1.71 -15.01
CA PRO A 153 -17.03 -2.64 -14.32
C PRO A 153 -17.40 -3.84 -15.19
N GLU A 154 -17.68 -5.00 -14.58
CA GLU A 154 -18.13 -6.19 -15.30
C GLU A 154 -19.42 -5.95 -16.11
N ALA A 155 -20.28 -5.05 -15.63
CA ALA A 155 -21.51 -4.64 -16.29
C ALA A 155 -21.28 -3.86 -17.60
N ASN A 156 -20.07 -3.36 -17.87
CA ASN A 156 -19.76 -2.66 -19.12
C ASN A 156 -19.82 -3.66 -20.29
N SER A 157 -20.39 -3.27 -21.43
CA SER A 157 -20.44 -4.13 -22.63
C SER A 157 -19.12 -4.15 -23.41
N GLN A 158 -18.22 -3.20 -23.15
CA GLN A 158 -16.91 -3.08 -23.78
C GLN A 158 -15.78 -3.53 -22.84
N ARG A 159 -14.72 -4.07 -23.44
CA ARG A 159 -13.49 -4.51 -22.76
C ARG A 159 -12.22 -3.91 -23.38
N ALA A 160 -12.38 -3.16 -24.46
CA ALA A 160 -11.32 -2.44 -25.14
C ALA A 160 -11.81 -1.02 -25.41
N ILE A 161 -10.85 -0.10 -25.56
CA ILE A 161 -11.11 1.29 -25.91
C ILE A 161 -9.97 1.74 -26.84
N THR A 162 -10.31 2.43 -27.91
CA THR A 162 -9.33 3.07 -28.80
C THR A 162 -8.75 4.32 -28.16
N ALA A 163 -7.65 4.84 -28.69
CA ALA A 163 -7.03 6.05 -28.17
C ALA A 163 -7.96 7.27 -28.32
N GLU A 164 -8.68 7.35 -29.44
CA GLU A 164 -9.62 8.41 -29.77
C GLU A 164 -10.85 8.36 -28.86
N GLU A 165 -11.42 7.18 -28.64
CA GLU A 165 -12.51 6.98 -27.69
C GLU A 165 -12.07 7.37 -26.29
N ALA A 166 -10.88 6.96 -25.84
CA ALA A 166 -10.35 7.34 -24.54
C ALA A 166 -10.18 8.87 -24.43
N TYR A 167 -9.69 9.54 -25.48
CA TYR A 167 -9.61 11.00 -25.50
C TYR A 167 -10.99 11.65 -25.27
N PHE A 168 -12.04 11.19 -25.96
CA PHE A 168 -13.37 11.73 -25.78
C PHE A 168 -13.99 11.40 -24.42
N VAL A 169 -13.84 10.16 -23.95
CA VAL A 169 -14.38 9.71 -22.66
C VAL A 169 -13.70 10.43 -21.49
N PHE A 170 -12.37 10.45 -21.43
CA PHE A 170 -11.64 11.03 -20.29
C PHE A 170 -11.48 12.57 -20.40
N GLY A 171 -11.57 13.14 -21.60
CA GLY A 171 -11.49 14.58 -21.82
C GLY A 171 -12.83 15.31 -21.65
N PHE A 172 -13.94 14.68 -22.03
CA PHE A 172 -15.26 15.33 -22.12
C PHE A 172 -16.37 14.61 -21.34
N GLY A 173 -16.09 13.45 -20.74
CA GLY A 173 -17.08 12.65 -20.01
C GLY A 173 -18.25 12.25 -20.92
N ALA A 174 -19.48 12.31 -20.42
CA ALA A 174 -20.68 12.01 -21.20
C ALA A 174 -20.84 12.88 -22.47
N GLN A 175 -20.21 14.07 -22.52
CA GLN A 175 -20.24 14.93 -23.72
C GLN A 175 -19.37 14.39 -24.85
N GLY A 176 -18.46 13.47 -24.56
CA GLY A 176 -17.68 12.75 -25.57
C GLY A 176 -18.53 11.82 -26.43
N LYS A 177 -19.76 11.49 -26.01
CA LYS A 177 -20.75 10.67 -26.75
C LYS A 177 -20.21 9.33 -27.24
N VAL A 178 -19.26 8.75 -26.51
CA VAL A 178 -18.73 7.42 -26.79
C VAL A 178 -19.50 6.40 -25.97
N GLU A 179 -20.29 5.57 -26.64
CA GLU A 179 -20.98 4.45 -26.02
C GLU A 179 -19.99 3.35 -25.63
N PRO A 180 -20.15 2.67 -24.47
CA PRO A 180 -21.22 2.82 -23.48
C PRO A 180 -20.88 3.83 -22.36
N TRP A 181 -19.75 4.54 -22.46
CA TRP A 181 -19.26 5.47 -21.43
C TRP A 181 -19.96 6.84 -21.43
N THR A 182 -21.11 6.95 -22.09
CA THR A 182 -22.09 8.02 -21.87
C THR A 182 -22.76 7.87 -20.50
N ASP A 183 -22.84 6.66 -19.98
CA ASP A 183 -23.16 6.36 -18.59
C ASP A 183 -21.87 6.30 -17.74
N GLU A 184 -21.68 7.31 -16.89
CA GLU A 184 -20.52 7.41 -16.00
C GLU A 184 -20.44 6.25 -14.98
N SER A 185 -21.52 5.50 -14.74
CA SER A 185 -21.47 4.31 -13.89
C SER A 185 -20.68 3.16 -14.51
N LEU A 186 -20.51 3.17 -15.84
CA LEU A 186 -19.71 2.21 -16.60
C LEU A 186 -18.24 2.62 -16.71
N PHE A 187 -17.85 3.71 -16.05
CA PHE A 187 -16.50 4.21 -15.96
C PHE A 187 -15.76 3.61 -14.76
N SER A 188 -14.48 3.24 -14.94
CA SER A 188 -13.57 3.20 -13.79
C SER A 188 -12.14 3.60 -14.15
N SER A 189 -11.76 4.86 -13.90
CA SER A 189 -10.36 5.14 -13.57
C SER A 189 -10.08 4.48 -12.21
N ALA A 190 -8.99 3.72 -12.06
CA ALA A 190 -8.63 2.93 -10.88
C ALA A 190 -8.41 3.76 -9.58
N ARG A 191 -9.46 4.40 -9.08
CA ARG A 191 -9.54 5.05 -7.78
C ARG A 191 -10.72 4.42 -7.04
N ARG A 192 -10.56 3.17 -6.59
CA ARG A 192 -11.48 2.61 -5.58
C ARG A 192 -11.24 3.34 -4.25
N ARG A 193 -11.84 4.51 -4.09
CA ARG A 193 -12.23 5.04 -2.78
C ARG A 193 -13.71 5.36 -2.86
N LYS A 194 -14.48 4.82 -1.91
CA LYS A 194 -15.84 5.25 -1.57
C LYS A 194 -16.03 6.72 -1.90
N ALA A 195 -16.95 7.01 -2.83
CA ALA A 195 -17.52 8.31 -3.13
C ALA A 195 -16.69 9.51 -2.63
N ARG A 196 -15.71 9.95 -3.43
CA ARG A 196 -15.18 11.30 -3.30
C ARG A 196 -14.85 11.84 -4.68
N CYS A 197 -15.86 12.49 -5.28
CA CYS A 197 -15.77 13.51 -6.33
C CYS A 197 -14.46 14.31 -6.07
N SER A 198 -13.35 13.95 -6.75
CA SER A 198 -12.05 14.63 -6.63
C SER A 198 -11.68 15.28 -7.96
N ARG A 199 -12.44 16.34 -8.25
CA ARG A 199 -12.03 17.64 -8.80
C ARG A 199 -11.07 17.63 -10.00
N TRP A 200 -11.64 17.74 -11.20
CA TRP A 200 -11.19 18.57 -12.34
C TRP A 200 -12.42 19.37 -12.85
N PRO A 201 -12.27 20.53 -13.51
CA PRO A 201 -13.06 21.72 -13.21
C PRO A 201 -14.41 21.77 -13.95
N ARG A 202 -15.50 21.45 -13.25
CA ARG A 202 -16.80 22.18 -13.30
C ARG A 202 -17.79 21.62 -12.25
N PRO A 203 -18.52 22.44 -11.48
CA PRO A 203 -19.10 22.02 -10.20
C PRO A 203 -20.58 21.59 -10.22
N SER A 204 -21.20 21.28 -11.37
CA SER A 204 -22.68 21.23 -11.45
C SER A 204 -23.34 19.84 -11.40
N ALA A 205 -22.61 18.74 -11.24
CA ALA A 205 -23.24 17.41 -11.25
C ALA A 205 -22.69 16.46 -10.16
N CYS A 206 -23.11 16.63 -8.91
CA CYS A 206 -22.92 15.61 -7.87
C CYS A 206 -24.17 15.70 -6.94
N ARG A 207 -25.35 15.21 -7.40
CA ARG A 207 -26.57 15.06 -6.57
C ARG A 207 -26.87 13.57 -6.38
N ALA A 208 -26.45 13.02 -5.23
CA ALA A 208 -26.76 11.65 -4.84
C ALA A 208 -28.26 11.52 -4.50
N ARG A 209 -28.95 10.59 -5.16
CA ARG A 209 -30.31 10.17 -4.78
C ARG A 209 -30.16 8.89 -3.94
N ASN A 210 -30.36 8.99 -2.64
CA ASN A 210 -30.43 7.84 -1.74
C ASN A 210 -31.70 7.03 -2.04
N GLY A 211 -31.56 5.79 -2.50
CA GLY A 211 -32.64 4.81 -2.56
C GLY A 211 -32.44 3.75 -1.49
N LYS A 212 -33.29 3.76 -0.47
CA LYS A 212 -33.56 2.58 0.36
C LYS A 212 -34.47 1.64 -0.43
N GLY A 213 -34.17 0.36 -0.40
CA GLY A 213 -34.97 -0.77 -0.87
C GLY A 213 -34.27 -2.03 -0.41
#